data_AF-A0A957U9W8-F1
#
_entry.id   AF-A0A957U9W8-F1
#
_cell.length_a   1.000
_cell.length_b   1.000
_cell.length_c   1.000
_cell.angle_alpha   90.00
_cell.angle_beta   90.00
_cell.angle_gamma   90.00
#
_symmetry.space_group_name_H-M   'P 1'
#
loop_
_entity.id
_entity.type
_entity.pdbx_description
1 polymer ?
#
loop_
_entity_poly.entity_id
_entity_poly.type
_entity_poly.pdbx_seq_one_letter_code
_entity_poly.pdbx_strand_id
1 'polypeptide(L)'
;MPTLEKLNENQIRPYFTNSQWARGIAMQAQVYSPTRYGNRLFAQVEGDQMYEVEVAVDEQGITGRCGCGYEQPELCKHVCAVLVRWTRVPGTFKVSNAPVKVTSA
;
A
#
# COMPACT_ATOMS: atom_id res chain seq x y z
N MET A 1 -15.86 6.45 -8.82
CA MET A 1 -15.25 6.91 -7.55
C MET A 1 -14.48 5.72 -6.97
N PRO A 2 -13.17 5.84 -6.75
CA PRO A 2 -12.38 4.74 -6.20
C PRO A 2 -12.78 4.48 -4.75
N THR A 3 -12.94 3.21 -4.40
CA THR A 3 -13.04 2.74 -3.02
C THR A 3 -12.17 1.50 -2.91
N LEU A 4 -11.74 1.12 -1.69
CA LEU A 4 -10.94 -0.08 -1.50
C LEU A 4 -11.62 -1.34 -2.06
N GLU A 5 -12.95 -1.45 -1.95
CA GLU A 5 -13.73 -2.60 -2.41
C GLU A 5 -13.76 -2.75 -3.93
N LYS A 6 -13.68 -1.63 -4.65
CA LYS A 6 -13.76 -1.60 -6.12
C LYS A 6 -12.39 -1.45 -6.77
N LEU A 7 -11.35 -1.28 -5.97
CA LEU A 7 -9.99 -1.04 -6.45
C LEU A 7 -9.46 -2.26 -7.20
N ASN A 8 -8.87 -2.02 -8.37
CA ASN A 8 -8.20 -3.05 -9.15
C ASN A 8 -6.88 -2.54 -9.76
N GLU A 9 -6.07 -3.45 -10.28
CA GLU A 9 -4.74 -3.15 -10.81
C GLU A 9 -4.76 -2.13 -11.96
N ASN A 10 -5.79 -2.09 -12.80
CA ASN A 10 -5.91 -1.10 -13.87
C ASN A 10 -6.09 0.33 -13.35
N GLN A 11 -6.72 0.48 -12.17
CA GLN A 11 -6.88 1.78 -11.51
C GLN A 11 -5.61 2.19 -10.77
N ILE A 12 -4.83 1.24 -10.27
CA ILE A 12 -3.59 1.49 -9.53
C ILE A 12 -2.43 1.80 -10.49
N ARG A 13 -2.34 1.09 -11.61
CA ARG A 13 -1.23 1.15 -12.56
C ARG A 13 -0.80 2.57 -12.99
N PRO A 14 -1.71 3.53 -13.25
CA PRO A 14 -1.34 4.88 -13.69
C PRO A 14 -0.59 5.70 -12.63
N TYR A 15 -0.68 5.33 -11.35
CA TYR A 15 0.02 6.03 -10.25
C TYR A 15 1.52 5.69 -10.18
N PHE A 16 1.99 4.70 -10.95
CA PHE A 16 3.35 4.18 -10.85
C PHE A 16 4.06 4.18 -12.19
N THR A 17 5.35 4.53 -12.18
CA THR A 17 6.25 4.26 -13.31
C THR A 17 6.35 2.75 -13.56
N ASN A 18 6.80 2.36 -14.76
CA ASN A 18 6.98 0.94 -15.11
C ASN A 18 7.89 0.20 -14.11
N SER A 19 8.95 0.88 -13.64
CA SER A 19 9.91 0.33 -12.68
C SER A 19 9.30 0.13 -11.29
N GLN A 20 8.56 1.13 -10.79
CA GLN A 20 7.87 1.03 -9.49
C GLN A 20 6.80 -0.06 -9.53
N TRP A 21 6.05 -0.15 -10.62
CA TRP A 21 5.02 -1.17 -10.82
C TRP A 21 5.59 -2.59 -10.83
N ALA A 22 6.60 -2.83 -11.67
CA ALA A 22 7.23 -4.15 -11.78
C ALA A 22 7.82 -4.61 -10.44
N ARG A 23 8.51 -3.71 -9.73
CA ARG A 23 9.07 -4.00 -8.41
C ARG A 23 7.98 -4.20 -7.36
N GLY A 24 6.93 -3.38 -7.35
CA GLY A 24 5.80 -3.53 -6.42
C GLY A 24 5.11 -4.89 -6.57
N ILE A 25 4.89 -5.36 -7.80
CA ILE A 25 4.37 -6.71 -8.06
C ILE A 25 5.30 -7.78 -7.50
N ALA A 26 6.61 -7.66 -7.76
CA ALA A 26 7.59 -8.63 -7.27
C ALA A 26 7.67 -8.66 -5.73
N MET A 27 7.36 -7.54 -5.08
CA MET A 27 7.42 -7.36 -3.63
C MET A 27 6.09 -7.64 -2.90
N GLN A 28 5.02 -8.03 -3.59
CA GLN A 28 3.70 -8.18 -2.94
C GLN A 28 3.68 -9.30 -1.88
N ALA A 29 4.56 -10.29 -1.98
CA ALA A 29 4.68 -11.35 -0.98
C ALA A 29 5.42 -10.90 0.30
N GLN A 30 6.15 -9.79 0.23
CA GLN A 30 6.95 -9.19 1.29
C GLN A 30 6.15 -8.17 2.11
N VAL A 31 4.81 -8.24 2.04
CA VAL A 31 3.88 -7.40 2.79
C VAL A 31 3.48 -8.13 4.07
N TYR A 32 3.89 -7.57 5.21
CA TYR A 32 3.69 -8.12 6.55
C TYR A 32 2.73 -7.28 7.39
N SER A 33 2.10 -7.96 8.35
CA SER A 33 1.08 -7.37 9.24
C SER A 33 0.01 -6.51 8.53
N PRO A 34 -0.49 -6.90 7.34
CA PRO A 34 -1.43 -6.08 6.59
C PRO A 34 -2.72 -5.87 7.39
N THR A 35 -3.09 -4.62 7.57
CA THR A 35 -4.26 -4.19 8.34
C THR A 35 -5.05 -3.18 7.56
N ARG A 36 -6.37 -3.32 7.54
CA ARG A 36 -7.29 -2.34 6.98
C ARG A 36 -8.00 -1.62 8.12
N TYR A 37 -8.10 -0.29 8.03
CA TYR A 37 -8.95 0.53 8.90
C TYR A 37 -9.70 1.55 8.05
N GLY A 38 -11.02 1.43 7.97
CA GLY A 38 -11.85 2.26 7.10
C GLY A 38 -11.43 2.17 5.63
N ASN A 39 -11.02 3.30 5.06
CA ASN A 39 -10.52 3.46 3.69
C ASN A 39 -8.98 3.45 3.59
N ARG A 40 -8.30 3.03 4.66
CA ARG A 40 -6.84 3.03 4.78
C ARG A 40 -6.29 1.61 4.93
N LEU A 41 -5.12 1.39 4.35
CA LEU A 41 -4.33 0.17 4.46
C LEU A 41 -3.03 0.50 5.18
N PHE A 42 -2.63 -0.40 6.07
CA PHE A 42 -1.41 -0.34 6.84
C PHE A 42 -0.66 -1.64 6.65
N ALA A 43 0.65 -1.58 6.45
CA ALA A 43 1.48 -2.77 6.41
C ALA A 43 2.92 -2.42 6.73
N GLN A 44 3.72 -3.45 6.94
CA GLN A 44 5.16 -3.36 6.84
C GLN A 44 5.60 -4.04 5.54
N VAL A 45 6.55 -3.45 4.82
CA VAL A 45 7.09 -4.03 3.59
C VAL A 45 8.58 -4.25 3.76
N GLU A 46 9.02 -5.48 3.54
CA GLU A 46 10.44 -5.84 3.59
C GLU A 46 11.14 -5.41 2.29
N GLY A 47 12.16 -4.57 2.46
CA GLY A 47 13.12 -4.19 1.42
C GLY A 47 14.55 -4.46 1.89
N ASP A 48 15.42 -3.47 1.79
CA ASP A 48 16.71 -3.44 2.49
C ASP A 48 16.55 -3.35 4.02
N GLN A 49 15.41 -2.82 4.46
CA GLN A 49 14.95 -2.78 5.84
C GLN A 49 13.42 -2.91 5.86
N MET A 50 12.84 -2.99 7.06
CA MET A 50 11.38 -3.01 7.21
C MET A 50 10.83 -1.59 7.15
N TYR A 51 9.97 -1.34 6.16
CA TYR A 51 9.33 -0.03 5.97
C TYR A 51 7.87 -0.07 6.40
N GLU A 52 7.47 0.88 7.24
CA GLU A 52 6.05 1.11 7.51
C GLU A 52 5.41 1.82 6.30
N VAL A 53 4.26 1.29 5.88
CA VAL A 53 3.50 1.78 4.73
C VAL A 53 2.07 2.03 5.15
N GLU A 54 1.57 3.19 4.75
CA GLU A 54 0.19 3.61 4.89
C GLU A 54 -0.33 4.03 3.52
N VAL A 55 -1.55 3.61 3.19
CA VAL A 55 -2.23 3.96 1.94
C VAL A 55 -3.64 4.38 2.25
N ALA A 56 -4.10 5.49 1.70
CA ALA A 56 -5.50 5.91 1.75
C ALA A 56 -6.08 5.91 0.34
N VAL A 57 -7.30 5.39 0.22
CA VAL A 57 -8.05 5.37 -1.04
C VAL A 57 -9.39 6.05 -0.80
N ASP A 58 -9.64 7.14 -1.50
CA ASP A 58 -10.88 7.90 -1.39
C ASP A 58 -11.33 8.42 -2.75
N GLU A 59 -12.32 9.30 -2.74
CA GLU A 59 -12.92 9.87 -3.95
C GLU A 59 -11.92 10.71 -4.77
N GLN A 60 -10.88 11.25 -4.13
CA GLN A 60 -9.84 12.09 -4.73
C GLN A 60 -8.71 11.26 -5.32
N GLY A 61 -8.58 9.98 -4.92
CA GLY A 61 -7.68 9.02 -5.53
C GLY A 61 -6.94 8.15 -4.51
N ILE A 62 -5.69 7.86 -4.82
CA ILE A 62 -4.79 7.05 -4.00
C ILE A 62 -3.69 7.96 -3.48
N THR A 63 -3.54 8.01 -2.16
CA THR A 63 -2.40 8.63 -1.50
C THR A 63 -1.67 7.59 -0.67
N GLY A 64 -0.36 7.76 -0.52
CA GLY A 64 0.45 6.85 0.26
C GLY A 64 1.46 7.58 1.12
N ARG A 65 2.03 6.84 2.07
CA ARG A 65 3.16 7.23 2.86
C ARG A 65 4.01 5.98 3.10
N CYS A 66 5.30 6.11 2.89
CA CYS A 66 6.25 5.05 3.19
C CYS A 66 7.46 5.66 3.89
N GLY A 67 7.98 4.98 4.91
CA GLY A 67 9.22 5.36 5.57
C GLY A 67 10.50 5.18 4.72
N CYS A 68 10.37 4.80 3.44
CA CYS A 68 11.55 4.69 2.57
C CYS A 68 12.05 6.07 2.17
N GLY A 69 13.36 6.30 2.26
CA GLY A 69 14.03 7.56 1.87
C GLY A 69 14.02 7.86 0.36
N TYR A 70 13.01 7.41 -0.37
CA TYR A 70 12.80 7.69 -1.77
C TYR A 70 12.29 9.13 -1.95
N GLU A 71 12.70 9.82 -3.02
CA GLU A 71 12.33 11.22 -3.28
C GLU A 71 10.81 11.46 -3.31
N GLN A 72 10.03 10.44 -3.70
CA GLN A 72 8.58 10.43 -3.64
C GLN A 72 8.09 9.26 -2.78
N PRO A 73 8.09 9.40 -1.44
CA PRO A 73 7.71 8.32 -0.53
C PRO A 73 6.22 7.97 -0.64
N GLU A 74 5.42 8.86 -1.22
CA GLU A 74 3.96 8.72 -1.31
C GLU A 74 3.49 7.67 -2.33
N LEU A 75 4.27 7.44 -3.40
CA LEU A 75 3.94 6.48 -4.46
C LEU A 75 5.17 5.63 -4.85
N CYS A 76 5.88 5.13 -3.84
CA CYS A 76 7.01 4.25 -4.05
C CYS A 76 6.60 2.80 -4.38
N LYS A 77 7.57 1.96 -4.70
CA LYS A 77 7.37 0.52 -4.94
C LYS A 77 6.73 -0.23 -3.75
N HIS A 78 6.95 0.22 -2.51
CA HIS A 78 6.37 -0.42 -1.32
C HIS A 78 4.86 -0.11 -1.20
N VAL A 79 4.45 1.13 -1.49
CA VAL A 79 3.02 1.50 -1.60
C VAL A 79 2.36 0.68 -2.70
N CYS A 80 3.02 0.52 -3.84
CA CYS A 80 2.55 -0.36 -4.93
C CYS A 80 2.36 -1.81 -4.45
N ALA A 81 3.33 -2.37 -3.71
CA ALA A 81 3.23 -3.73 -3.19
C ALA A 81 2.01 -3.93 -2.27
N VAL A 82 1.72 -2.98 -1.38
CA VAL A 82 0.54 -3.02 -0.50
C VAL A 82 -0.76 -2.97 -1.31
N LEU A 83 -0.84 -2.08 -2.29
CA LEU A 83 -2.02 -1.94 -3.16
C LEU A 83 -2.27 -3.21 -3.99
N VAL A 84 -1.22 -3.77 -4.60
CA VAL A 84 -1.30 -5.03 -5.37
C VAL A 84 -1.69 -6.19 -4.46
N ARG A 85 -1.14 -6.26 -3.25
CA ARG A 85 -1.50 -7.29 -2.27
C ARG A 85 -2.98 -7.20 -1.91
N TRP A 86 -3.49 -5.99 -1.68
CA TRP A 86 -4.91 -5.75 -1.41
C TRP A 86 -5.79 -6.20 -2.56
N THR A 87 -5.45 -5.90 -3.81
CA THR A 87 -6.29 -6.29 -4.96
C THR A 87 -6.26 -7.78 -5.26
N ARG A 88 -5.16 -8.47 -4.98
CA ARG A 88 -5.00 -9.90 -5.30
C ARG A 88 -5.54 -10.80 -4.20
N VAL A 89 -5.27 -10.47 -2.94
CA VAL A 89 -5.62 -11.29 -1.78
C VAL A 89 -6.09 -10.42 -0.61
N PRO A 90 -7.19 -9.67 -0.76
CA PRO A 90 -7.67 -8.72 0.26
C PRO A 90 -7.94 -9.40 1.60
N GLY A 91 -8.32 -10.69 1.59
CA GLY A 91 -8.56 -11.49 2.80
C GLY A 91 -7.35 -11.67 3.72
N THR A 92 -6.12 -11.34 3.29
CA THR A 92 -4.95 -11.36 4.19
C THR A 92 -4.89 -10.15 5.11
N PHE A 93 -5.63 -9.08 4.81
CA PHE A 93 -5.65 -7.87 5.64
C PHE A 93 -6.60 -8.05 6.82
N LYS A 94 -6.07 -7.87 8.03
CA LYS A 94 -6.90 -7.85 9.25
C LYS A 94 -7.73 -6.56 9.26
N VAL A 95 -9.03 -6.66 9.47
CA VAL A 95 -9.88 -5.47 9.63
C VAL A 95 -9.78 -5.00 11.08
N SER A 96 -9.32 -3.77 11.26
CA SER A 96 -9.28 -3.09 12.56
C SER A 96 -10.48 -2.16 12.70
N ASN A 97 -11.04 -2.09 13.90
CA ASN A 97 -12.04 -1.10 14.30
C ASN A 97 -11.44 0.09 15.05
N ALA A 98 -10.13 0.06 15.31
CA ALA A 98 -9.39 1.14 15.97
C ALA A 98 -8.31 1.71 15.03
N PRO A 99 -7.94 3.00 15.19
CA PRO A 99 -6.84 3.59 14.44
C PRO A 99 -5.54 2.78 14.60
N VAL A 100 -4.87 2.48 13.50
CA VAL A 100 -3.55 1.83 13.51
C VAL A 100 -2.50 2.90 13.79
N LYS A 101 -1.69 2.70 14.84
CA LYS A 101 -0.54 3.57 15.11
C LYS A 101 0.58 3.19 14.15
N VAL A 102 0.96 4.13 13.28
CA VAL A 102 2.17 4.06 12.46
C VAL A 102 3.27 4.69 13.30
N THR A 103 4.27 3.90 13.65
CA THR A 103 5.45 4.36 14.38
C THR A 103 6.39 4.99 13.37
N SER A 104 6.19 6.28 13.08
CA SER A 104 7.19 7.08 12.39
C SER A 104 8.47 7.05 13.24
N ALA A 105 9.49 6.31 12.79
CA ALA A 105 10.85 6.40 13.31
C ALA A 105 11.54 7.65 12.77
#